data_AF-A0A7S0RWD1-F1
#
_entry.id   AF-A0A7S0RWD1-F1
#
_cell.length_a   1.000
_cell.length_b   1.000
_cell.length_c   1.000
_cell.angle_alpha   90.00
_cell.angle_beta   90.00
_cell.angle_gamma   90.00
#
_symmetry.space_group_name_H-M   'P 1'
#
loop_
_entity.id
_entity.type
_entity.pdbx_description
1 polymer ?
#
loop_
_entity_poly.entity_id
_entity_poly.type
_entity_poly.pdbx_seq_one_letter_code
_entity_poly.pdbx_strand_id
1 'polypeptide(L)'
;VQIAYPFNLDNTPMTQPVAHGEHASGAAPPPRKSLDHLARTRSPPPVLTNGATSIRAMSSHYVETIIERAVEEQGLVAKLDPQVLVAATDSALPVARALRQYLRYKAGIAAAGGAPLHDYVILNAQLEVYDEDANPYLAHLHGTSPGGAASLAGKRVLVVDKADATRVSLAKFIASLKEQVAAAHASAGAGGAGAGAWGGDPVLGVFVLHNKQVTKAADLPADITDAGRYFYGEAMQGDVQIAYPFNLDNTPMTQPVAHGEHASGAAPPPRKSLDHLARTRSPPPVLTNGATSIRAMSSHYVETIIERAVEEQGLVAKLDPQVLVAATDSALPVARALRQYLRYKAGIAAAGGAPLHDYVILNAQLEVYDEDANPYLAHLHGTSPGGAASLAGKRVLVVDKADATRVSLAKFIASLKEQVAAAHASAGAGGAGAGAWGGDPVLGVFVLHNKQVTKAADLPADITDAGRYFYGEAMQGDVQIAYPF
;
A
#
# COMPACT_ATOMS: atom_id res chain seq x y z
N VAL A 1 11.54 32.16 -0.52
CA VAL A 1 12.22 30.84 -0.48
C VAL A 1 11.70 30.04 -1.66
N GLN A 2 12.46 29.94 -2.76
CA GLN A 2 12.16 29.02 -3.85
C GLN A 2 12.64 27.62 -3.44
N ILE A 3 11.73 26.64 -3.47
CA ILE A 3 12.09 25.22 -3.31
C ILE A 3 12.24 24.68 -4.73
N ALA A 4 13.47 24.37 -5.13
CA ALA A 4 13.76 23.69 -6.39
C ALA A 4 13.64 22.17 -6.18
N TYR A 5 12.92 21.51 -7.08
CA TYR A 5 12.87 20.05 -7.16
C TYR A 5 13.95 19.57 -8.13
N PRO A 6 14.81 18.59 -7.77
CA PRO A 6 15.93 18.21 -8.59
C PRO A 6 15.57 17.09 -9.56
N PHE A 7 14.59 17.28 -10.46
CA PHE A 7 14.43 16.43 -11.65
C PHE A 7 13.66 17.21 -12.73
N ASN A 8 14.40 17.92 -13.58
CA ASN A 8 13.90 18.31 -14.89
C ASN A 8 15.08 18.30 -15.87
N LEU A 9 15.24 17.19 -16.59
CA LEU A 9 16.18 17.07 -17.70
C LEU A 9 15.44 17.53 -18.96
N ASP A 10 15.50 18.82 -19.24
CA ASP A 10 15.23 19.34 -20.58
C ASP A 10 16.34 20.33 -20.97
N ASN A 11 17.03 19.96 -22.05
CA ASN A 11 18.15 20.68 -22.64
C ASN A 11 17.69 22.03 -23.20
N THR A 12 18.08 23.14 -22.57
CA THR A 12 18.28 24.43 -23.24
C THR A 12 19.50 25.16 -22.64
N PRO A 13 20.36 25.78 -23.47
CA PRO A 13 21.62 26.35 -22.99
C PRO A 13 21.37 27.74 -22.39
N MET A 14 21.59 27.89 -21.08
CA MET A 14 21.61 29.21 -20.44
C MET A 14 23.00 29.84 -20.52
N THR A 15 23.02 31.01 -21.14
CA THR A 15 24.05 32.04 -21.05
C THR A 15 24.28 32.50 -19.61
N GLN A 16 25.53 32.87 -19.33
CA GLN A 16 26.06 33.30 -18.03
C GLN A 16 25.28 34.47 -17.38
N PRO A 17 25.22 34.53 -16.03
CA PRO A 17 24.96 35.78 -15.34
C PRO A 17 26.22 36.34 -14.65
N VAL A 18 26.28 37.67 -14.74
CA VAL A 18 27.22 38.61 -14.14
C VAL A 18 27.10 38.61 -12.62
N ALA A 19 28.24 38.70 -11.95
CA ALA A 19 28.40 38.79 -10.51
C ALA A 19 27.88 40.12 -9.94
N HIS A 20 27.21 40.08 -8.79
CA HIS A 20 27.28 41.18 -7.82
C HIS A 20 27.16 40.64 -6.38
N GLY A 21 27.93 41.28 -5.51
CA GLY A 21 28.30 40.83 -4.18
C GLY A 21 27.26 41.10 -3.07
N GLU A 22 27.48 40.35 -2.00
CA GLU A 22 27.48 40.75 -0.58
C GLU A 22 26.18 41.23 0.10
N HIS A 23 25.66 40.37 0.99
CA HIS A 23 25.66 40.50 2.46
C HIS A 23 24.44 39.76 3.04
N ALA A 24 24.67 38.75 3.89
CA ALA A 24 23.62 38.20 4.74
C ALA A 24 24.19 37.86 6.13
N SER A 25 23.76 38.67 7.09
CA SER A 25 23.94 38.52 8.53
C SER A 25 23.37 37.20 9.03
N GLY A 26 24.11 36.54 9.92
CA GLY A 26 23.64 35.36 10.64
C GLY A 26 22.43 35.65 11.50
N ALA A 27 21.31 34.99 11.18
CA ALA A 27 20.20 34.79 12.09
C ALA A 27 19.91 33.28 12.13
N ALA A 28 20.00 32.70 13.32
CA ALA A 28 19.67 31.30 13.54
C ALA A 28 18.20 31.03 13.13
N PRO A 29 17.89 29.91 12.47
CA PRO A 29 16.53 29.56 12.12
C PRO A 29 15.69 29.39 13.40
N PRO A 30 14.41 29.84 13.41
CA PRO A 30 13.56 29.66 14.58
C PRO A 30 13.33 28.16 14.84
N PRO A 31 13.25 27.73 16.10
CA PRO A 31 12.95 26.34 16.42
C PRO A 31 11.60 25.96 15.81
N ARG A 32 11.57 24.89 15.03
CA ARG A 32 10.33 24.30 14.53
C ARG A 32 9.46 23.94 15.74
N LYS A 33 8.19 24.37 15.71
CA LYS A 33 7.16 23.85 16.60
C LYS A 33 7.19 22.32 16.51
N SER A 34 7.36 21.66 17.64
CA SER A 34 7.40 20.21 17.77
C SER A 34 6.17 19.57 17.12
N LEU A 35 6.35 18.34 16.65
CA LEU A 35 5.33 17.41 16.14
C LEU A 35 4.21 17.07 17.15
N ASP A 36 4.03 17.87 18.21
CA ASP A 36 3.09 17.63 19.30
C ASP A 36 1.62 17.75 18.88
N HIS A 37 1.31 18.32 17.71
CA HIS A 37 -0.06 18.40 17.22
C HIS A 37 -0.65 17.07 16.71
N LEU A 38 0.15 16.00 16.59
CA LEU A 38 -0.31 14.64 16.28
C LEU A 38 -0.55 13.76 17.52
N ALA A 39 -0.58 14.34 18.72
CA ALA A 39 -0.82 13.60 19.98
C ALA A 39 -2.20 12.92 20.11
N ARG A 40 -3.06 12.92 19.08
CA ARG A 40 -4.44 12.39 19.15
C ARG A 40 -4.58 10.88 18.99
N THR A 41 -3.53 10.11 18.73
CA THR A 41 -3.61 8.64 18.51
C THR A 41 -2.53 7.84 19.24
N ARG A 42 -1.98 8.34 20.35
CA ARG A 42 -1.04 7.56 21.17
C ARG A 42 -1.70 6.46 21.99
N SER A 43 -3.01 6.55 22.23
CA SER A 43 -3.72 5.52 22.98
C SER A 43 -3.94 4.28 22.11
N PRO A 44 -3.67 3.07 22.63
CA PRO A 44 -3.98 1.84 21.93
C PRO A 44 -5.48 1.76 21.58
N PRO A 45 -5.84 1.19 20.42
CA PRO A 45 -7.23 0.93 20.07
C PRO A 45 -7.94 0.11 21.16
N PRO A 46 -9.24 0.37 21.41
CA PRO A 46 -9.99 -0.38 22.41
C PRO A 46 -10.03 -1.87 22.06
N VAL A 47 -9.99 -2.72 23.09
CA VAL A 47 -10.24 -4.16 22.96
C VAL A 47 -11.75 -4.39 23.03
N LEU A 48 -12.32 -5.01 22.01
CA LEU A 48 -13.70 -5.46 22.00
C LEU A 48 -13.79 -6.87 22.60
N THR A 49 -14.70 -7.07 23.55
CA THR A 49 -14.93 -8.38 24.19
C THR A 49 -16.37 -8.82 24.01
N ASN A 50 -16.62 -10.06 23.60
CA ASN A 50 -17.97 -10.63 23.51
C ASN A 50 -18.25 -11.73 24.57
N GLY A 51 -17.44 -11.79 25.63
CA GLY A 51 -17.53 -12.79 26.70
C GLY A 51 -16.76 -14.10 26.42
N ALA A 52 -16.51 -14.44 25.15
CA ALA A 52 -15.73 -15.63 24.76
C ALA A 52 -14.41 -15.28 24.07
N THR A 53 -14.35 -14.17 23.33
CA THR A 53 -13.16 -13.71 22.62
C THR A 53 -12.93 -12.22 22.82
N SER A 54 -11.65 -11.84 22.83
CA SER A 54 -11.21 -10.44 22.87
C SER A 54 -10.53 -10.13 21.54
N ILE A 55 -11.02 -9.14 20.80
CA ILE A 55 -10.47 -8.71 19.50
C ILE A 55 -10.06 -7.24 19.60
N ARG A 56 -8.86 -6.92 19.12
CA ARG A 56 -8.40 -5.55 18.90
C ARG A 56 -8.21 -5.31 17.42
N ALA A 57 -8.89 -4.31 16.88
CA ALA A 57 -8.70 -3.89 15.51
C ALA A 57 -7.62 -2.81 15.42
N MET A 58 -6.83 -2.87 14.36
CA MET A 58 -5.67 -2.00 14.16
C MET A 58 -5.85 -1.18 12.88
N SER A 59 -5.54 0.11 12.93
CA SER A 59 -5.44 0.95 11.74
C SER A 59 -4.00 0.95 11.21
N SER A 60 -3.81 1.20 9.91
CA SER A 60 -2.47 1.29 9.32
C SER A 60 -1.62 2.36 10.00
N HIS A 61 -2.23 3.51 10.31
CA HIS A 61 -1.56 4.59 11.01
C HIS A 61 -1.07 4.19 12.41
N TYR A 62 -1.86 3.42 13.16
CA TYR A 62 -1.44 2.97 14.48
C TYR A 62 -0.32 1.92 14.38
N VAL A 63 -0.34 1.06 13.35
CA VAL A 63 0.76 0.13 13.04
C VAL A 63 2.07 0.87 12.77
N GLU A 64 2.04 1.91 11.95
CA GLU A 64 3.22 2.77 11.71
C GLU A 64 3.70 3.39 13.04
N THR A 65 2.79 3.98 13.81
CA THR A 65 3.11 4.63 15.08
C THR A 65 3.84 3.70 16.05
N ILE A 66 3.41 2.45 16.21
CA ILE A 66 4.08 1.49 17.10
C ILE A 66 5.42 1.00 16.54
N ILE A 67 5.58 0.95 15.21
CA ILE A 67 6.88 0.69 14.57
C ILE A 67 7.86 1.81 14.89
N GLU A 68 7.46 3.07 14.68
CA GLU A 68 8.31 4.23 14.97
C GLU A 68 8.77 4.21 16.43
N ARG A 69 7.82 4.02 17.36
CA ARG A 69 8.11 3.95 18.79
C ARG A 69 9.08 2.83 19.14
N ALA A 70 8.87 1.63 18.61
CA ALA A 70 9.77 0.52 18.90
C ALA A 70 11.18 0.75 18.35
N VAL A 71 11.33 1.35 17.17
CA VAL A 71 12.64 1.70 16.62
C VAL A 71 13.37 2.69 17.51
N GLU A 72 12.68 3.73 17.97
CA GLU A 72 13.27 4.81 18.79
C GLU A 72 13.45 4.41 20.26
N GLU A 73 12.39 3.97 20.94
CA GLU A 73 12.37 3.72 22.38
C GLU A 73 13.22 2.50 22.76
N GLN A 74 13.29 1.49 21.89
CA GLN A 74 14.09 0.28 22.15
C GLN A 74 15.49 0.35 21.51
N GLY A 75 15.80 1.44 20.81
CA GLY A 75 17.10 1.69 20.19
C GLY A 75 17.47 0.65 19.15
N LEU A 76 16.52 0.27 18.29
CA LEU A 76 16.70 -0.82 17.32
C LEU A 76 17.91 -0.57 16.41
N VAL A 77 18.04 0.65 15.88
CA VAL A 77 19.19 1.04 15.05
C VAL A 77 20.48 0.98 15.86
N ALA A 78 20.50 1.50 17.10
CA ALA A 78 21.71 1.49 17.92
C ALA A 78 22.18 0.07 18.32
N LYS A 79 21.24 -0.86 18.54
CA LYS A 79 21.55 -2.21 19.03
C LYS A 79 21.81 -3.22 17.92
N LEU A 80 21.19 -3.06 16.75
CA LEU A 80 21.32 -4.01 15.64
C LEU A 80 21.71 -3.37 14.32
N ASP A 81 21.24 -2.16 14.02
CA ASP A 81 21.44 -1.48 12.74
C ASP A 81 21.25 -2.44 11.53
N PRO A 82 20.03 -2.96 11.31
CA PRO A 82 19.82 -4.08 10.41
C PRO A 82 20.14 -3.72 8.96
N GLN A 83 20.72 -4.68 8.24
CA GLN A 83 21.03 -4.56 6.81
C GLN A 83 20.07 -5.37 5.94
N VAL A 84 19.47 -6.43 6.51
CA VAL A 84 18.49 -7.29 5.85
C VAL A 84 17.31 -7.50 6.77
N LEU A 85 16.11 -7.37 6.22
CA LEU A 85 14.85 -7.70 6.87
C LEU A 85 14.38 -9.04 6.33
N VAL A 86 14.00 -9.97 7.21
CA VAL A 86 13.44 -11.27 6.80
C VAL A 86 12.05 -11.40 7.38
N ALA A 87 11.02 -11.40 6.53
CA ALA A 87 9.66 -11.63 6.97
C ALA A 87 9.47 -13.12 7.30
N ALA A 88 9.18 -13.44 8.56
CA ALA A 88 9.04 -14.82 9.03
C ALA A 88 7.82 -15.55 8.42
N THR A 89 6.85 -14.79 7.93
CA THR A 89 5.66 -15.26 7.20
C THR A 89 5.24 -14.22 6.16
N ASP A 90 4.43 -14.60 5.17
CA ASP A 90 3.89 -13.65 4.18
C ASP A 90 3.06 -12.54 4.83
N SER A 91 2.34 -12.89 5.90
CA SER A 91 1.56 -11.92 6.68
C SER A 91 2.42 -10.91 7.47
N ALA A 92 3.74 -11.10 7.52
CA ALA A 92 4.69 -10.17 8.11
C ALA A 92 5.32 -9.22 7.07
N LEU A 93 5.14 -9.45 5.77
CA LEU A 93 5.67 -8.59 4.71
C LEU A 93 5.20 -7.12 4.82
N PRO A 94 3.92 -6.83 5.10
CA PRO A 94 3.47 -5.45 5.31
C PRO A 94 4.18 -4.76 6.48
N VAL A 95 4.47 -5.52 7.55
CA VAL A 95 5.22 -5.01 8.72
C VAL A 95 6.67 -4.73 8.36
N ALA A 96 7.33 -5.65 7.63
CA ALA A 96 8.70 -5.48 7.17
C ALA A 96 8.85 -4.26 6.24
N ARG A 97 7.86 -4.01 5.38
CA ARG A 97 7.79 -2.84 4.51
C ARG A 97 7.66 -1.53 5.28
N ALA A 98 6.71 -1.43 6.19
CA ALA A 98 6.52 -0.24 7.02
C ALA A 98 7.78 0.06 7.85
N LEU A 99 8.40 -0.99 8.41
CA LEU A 99 9.67 -0.88 9.12
C LEU A 99 10.82 -0.42 8.20
N ARG A 100 10.96 -1.01 7.00
CA ARG A 100 11.94 -0.57 5.98
C ARG A 100 11.79 0.91 5.65
N GLN A 101 10.58 1.38 5.41
CA GLN A 101 10.31 2.77 5.05
C GLN A 101 10.74 3.72 6.16
N TYR A 102 10.42 3.40 7.42
CA TYR A 102 10.85 4.20 8.56
C TYR A 102 12.37 4.20 8.74
N LEU A 103 13.02 3.03 8.60
CA LEU A 103 14.47 2.91 8.67
C LEU A 103 15.17 3.69 7.55
N ARG A 104 14.66 3.63 6.31
CA ARG A 104 15.15 4.46 5.17
C ARG A 104 14.99 5.95 5.46
N TYR A 105 13.86 6.37 6.00
CA TYR A 105 13.65 7.76 6.41
C TYR A 105 14.69 8.22 7.43
N LYS A 106 14.95 7.41 8.46
CA LYS A 106 15.96 7.69 9.49
C LYS A 106 17.38 7.70 8.91
N ALA A 107 17.71 6.73 8.06
CA ALA A 107 19.00 6.66 7.38
C ALA A 107 19.21 7.86 6.44
N GLY A 108 18.17 8.33 5.73
CA GLY A 108 18.24 9.53 4.90
C GLY A 108 18.52 10.80 5.70
N ILE A 109 17.94 10.93 6.90
CA ILE A 109 18.29 12.02 7.83
C ILE A 109 19.76 11.92 8.26
N ALA A 110 20.25 10.72 8.59
CA ALA A 110 21.64 10.51 8.97
C ALA A 110 22.62 10.75 7.82
N ALA A 111 22.26 10.35 6.59
CA ALA A 111 23.07 10.53 5.40
C ALA A 111 23.18 11.98 4.95
N ALA A 112 22.16 12.80 5.21
CA ALA A 112 22.28 14.26 5.09
C ALA A 112 23.37 14.84 6.03
N GLY A 113 23.77 14.10 7.06
CA GLY A 113 24.91 14.37 7.93
C GLY A 113 26.20 13.60 7.60
N GLY A 114 26.26 12.90 6.45
CA GLY A 114 27.47 12.21 5.96
C GLY A 114 27.56 10.70 6.21
N ALA A 115 26.53 10.06 6.75
CA ALA A 115 26.49 8.61 6.94
C ALA A 115 26.15 7.84 5.63
N PRO A 116 26.65 6.61 5.43
CA PRO A 116 26.25 5.78 4.30
C PRO A 116 24.78 5.34 4.41
N LEU A 117 24.06 5.28 3.29
CA LEU A 117 22.69 4.78 3.23
C LEU A 117 22.71 3.25 3.14
N HIS A 118 21.95 2.55 3.97
CA HIS A 118 21.73 1.11 3.83
C HIS A 118 20.60 0.85 2.85
N ASP A 119 20.83 -0.02 1.87
CA ASP A 119 19.75 -0.56 1.06
C ASP A 119 19.12 -1.73 1.84
N TYR A 120 18.10 -1.40 2.63
CA TYR A 120 17.37 -2.36 3.46
C TYR A 120 16.61 -3.34 2.56
N VAL A 121 17.22 -4.49 2.25
CA VAL A 121 16.61 -5.57 1.46
C VAL A 121 15.59 -6.33 2.32
N ILE A 122 14.42 -6.65 1.76
CA ILE A 122 13.45 -7.54 2.39
C ILE A 122 13.54 -8.92 1.72
N LEU A 123 13.60 -9.96 2.54
CA LEU A 123 13.45 -11.34 2.10
C LEU A 123 12.15 -11.94 2.65
N ASN A 124 11.52 -12.83 1.87
CA ASN A 124 10.39 -13.64 2.36
C ASN A 124 10.88 -14.78 3.27
N ALA A 125 9.94 -15.61 3.75
CA ALA A 125 10.25 -16.73 4.64
C ALA A 125 11.08 -17.83 3.96
N GLN A 126 11.12 -17.86 2.62
CA GLN A 126 11.95 -18.74 1.80
C GLN A 126 13.31 -18.11 1.45
N LEU A 127 13.62 -16.94 2.03
CA LEU A 127 14.84 -16.16 1.79
C LEU A 127 14.98 -15.62 0.36
N GLU A 128 13.89 -15.56 -0.40
CA GLU A 128 13.87 -14.93 -1.71
C GLU A 128 13.69 -13.42 -1.55
N VAL A 129 14.31 -12.65 -2.46
CA VAL A 129 14.20 -11.19 -2.44
C VAL A 129 12.75 -10.81 -2.70
N TYR A 130 12.15 -10.15 -1.70
CA TYR A 130 10.84 -9.55 -1.82
C TYR A 130 11.02 -8.07 -2.14
N ASP A 131 10.83 -7.71 -3.41
CA ASP A 131 10.79 -6.33 -3.83
C ASP A 131 9.60 -6.10 -4.76
N GLU A 132 8.66 -5.33 -4.26
CA GLU A 132 7.48 -4.85 -4.98
C GLU A 132 7.73 -3.51 -5.71
N ASP A 133 8.77 -2.79 -5.31
CA ASP A 133 9.23 -1.56 -5.96
C ASP A 133 10.24 -1.90 -7.08
N ALA A 134 10.77 -3.14 -7.09
CA ALA A 134 11.53 -3.69 -8.19
C ALA A 134 10.63 -3.76 -9.42
N ASN A 135 10.66 -2.67 -10.18
CA ASN A 135 10.27 -2.68 -11.57
C ASN A 135 10.95 -3.89 -12.23
N PRO A 136 10.20 -4.85 -12.81
CA PRO A 136 10.79 -6.03 -13.46
C PRO A 136 11.76 -5.65 -14.59
N TYR A 137 11.70 -4.41 -15.09
CA TYR A 137 12.60 -3.86 -16.09
C TYR A 137 13.88 -3.19 -15.53
N LEU A 138 14.04 -3.04 -14.21
CA LEU A 138 15.22 -2.45 -13.56
C LEU A 138 16.09 -3.49 -12.81
N ALA A 139 16.00 -4.77 -13.19
CA ALA A 139 16.81 -5.86 -12.62
C ALA A 139 18.33 -5.62 -12.63
N HIS A 140 18.81 -4.65 -13.41
CA HIS A 140 20.23 -4.25 -13.52
C HIS A 140 20.64 -3.09 -12.60
N LEU A 141 19.69 -2.38 -11.97
CA LEU A 141 19.96 -1.30 -11.00
C LEU A 141 20.00 -1.79 -9.54
N HIS A 142 19.39 -2.95 -9.25
CA HIS A 142 19.47 -3.60 -7.96
C HIS A 142 20.63 -4.60 -7.99
N GLY A 143 21.79 -4.19 -7.46
CA GLY A 143 22.99 -5.01 -7.47
C GLY A 143 22.77 -6.41 -6.91
N THR A 144 22.78 -7.41 -7.79
CA THR A 144 23.23 -8.81 -7.60
C THR A 144 23.34 -9.32 -6.15
N SER A 145 22.27 -9.24 -5.35
CA SER A 145 22.19 -10.00 -4.10
C SER A 145 21.34 -11.22 -4.40
N PRO A 146 21.95 -12.36 -4.78
CA PRO A 146 21.19 -13.60 -4.92
C PRO A 146 20.45 -13.84 -3.60
N GLY A 147 19.17 -14.17 -3.65
CA GLY A 147 18.43 -14.62 -2.47
C GLY A 147 19.07 -15.87 -1.84
N GLY A 148 18.50 -16.34 -0.75
CA GLY A 148 18.95 -17.54 -0.03
C GLY A 148 19.89 -17.24 1.14
N ALA A 149 20.18 -18.27 1.93
CA ALA A 149 20.91 -18.13 3.19
C ALA A 149 22.36 -17.63 3.06
N ALA A 150 23.02 -17.89 1.92
CA ALA A 150 24.36 -17.37 1.64
C ALA A 150 24.39 -15.83 1.57
N SER A 151 23.26 -15.20 1.21
CA SER A 151 23.12 -13.75 1.15
C SER A 151 23.16 -13.08 2.53
N LEU A 152 23.05 -13.86 3.61
CA LEU A 152 23.03 -13.39 4.99
C LEU A 152 24.42 -13.35 5.62
N ALA A 153 25.44 -13.95 4.98
CA ALA A 153 26.79 -14.02 5.52
C ALA A 153 27.33 -12.63 5.91
N GLY A 154 27.78 -12.49 7.16
CA GLY A 154 28.33 -11.27 7.74
C GLY A 154 27.32 -10.14 7.97
N LYS A 155 26.03 -10.36 7.69
CA LYS A 155 25.02 -9.31 7.76
C LYS A 155 24.31 -9.27 9.11
N ARG A 156 23.82 -8.08 9.45
CA ARG A 156 22.90 -7.86 10.56
C ARG A 156 21.47 -8.06 10.07
N VAL A 157 20.84 -9.13 10.52
CA VAL A 157 19.55 -9.61 9.98
C VAL A 157 18.47 -9.39 11.02
N LEU A 158 17.41 -8.69 10.66
CA LEU A 158 16.23 -8.52 11.50
C LEU A 158 15.09 -9.39 10.98
N VAL A 159 14.73 -10.41 11.75
CA VAL A 159 13.57 -11.24 11.49
C VAL A 159 12.31 -10.50 11.95
N VAL A 160 11.33 -10.36 11.06
CA VAL A 160 10.11 -9.58 11.27
C VAL A 160 8.89 -10.49 11.29
N ASP A 161 8.04 -10.34 12.31
CA ASP A 161 6.73 -10.99 12.37
C ASP A 161 5.63 -10.01 12.85
N LYS A 162 4.36 -10.34 12.62
CA LYS A 162 3.23 -9.53 13.12
C LYS A 162 2.99 -9.73 14.61
N ALA A 163 3.19 -10.92 15.15
CA ALA A 163 2.96 -11.17 16.56
C ALA A 163 3.79 -12.33 17.14
N ASP A 164 4.40 -12.10 18.31
CA ASP A 164 4.88 -13.17 19.18
C ASP A 164 3.75 -13.59 20.13
N ALA A 165 3.03 -14.66 19.79
CA ALA A 165 1.99 -15.25 20.62
C ALA A 165 2.58 -16.26 21.63
N THR A 166 2.67 -17.53 21.24
CA THR A 166 3.26 -18.61 22.05
C THR A 166 4.76 -18.80 21.80
N ARG A 167 5.36 -17.98 20.91
CA ARG A 167 6.77 -18.03 20.46
C ARG A 167 7.19 -19.29 19.67
N VAL A 168 6.33 -20.29 19.54
CA VAL A 168 6.66 -21.56 18.87
C VAL A 168 7.03 -21.37 17.40
N SER A 169 6.23 -20.63 16.62
CA SER A 169 6.50 -20.37 15.20
C SER A 169 7.82 -19.63 15.01
N LEU A 170 8.03 -18.59 15.82
CA LEU A 170 9.21 -17.75 15.75
C LEU A 170 10.48 -18.52 16.14
N ALA A 171 10.44 -19.32 17.20
CA ALA A 171 11.56 -20.18 17.61
C ALA A 171 11.92 -21.21 16.52
N LYS A 172 10.90 -21.86 15.92
CA LYS A 172 11.11 -22.79 14.79
C LYS A 172 11.71 -22.10 13.57
N PHE A 173 11.23 -20.90 13.24
CA PHE A 173 11.76 -20.12 12.13
C PHE A 173 13.23 -19.75 12.35
N ILE A 174 13.58 -19.24 13.53
CA ILE A 174 14.96 -18.90 13.88
C ILE A 174 15.87 -20.12 13.86
N ALA A 175 15.42 -21.28 14.38
CA ALA A 175 16.19 -22.52 14.33
C ALA A 175 16.45 -22.95 12.87
N SER A 176 15.40 -22.99 12.04
CA SER A 176 15.54 -23.33 10.62
C SER A 176 16.45 -22.36 9.86
N LEU A 177 16.35 -21.06 10.16
CA LEU A 177 17.21 -20.05 9.56
C LEU A 177 18.69 -20.28 9.91
N LYS A 178 18.98 -20.57 11.19
CA LYS A 178 20.35 -20.90 11.65
C LYS A 178 20.88 -22.16 10.97
N GLU A 179 20.05 -23.19 10.79
CA GLU A 179 20.41 -24.41 10.07
C GLU A 179 20.73 -24.14 8.59
N GLN A 180 19.90 -23.35 7.91
CA GLN A 180 20.12 -22.97 6.51
C GLN A 180 21.40 -22.14 6.33
N VAL A 181 21.68 -21.22 7.26
CA VAL A 181 22.93 -20.44 7.29
C VAL A 181 24.14 -21.35 7.51
N ALA A 182 24.06 -22.30 8.45
CA ALA A 182 25.14 -23.26 8.70
C ALA A 182 25.40 -24.16 7.48
N ALA A 183 24.34 -24.62 6.81
CA ALA A 183 24.46 -25.40 5.57
C ALA A 183 25.12 -24.57 4.45
N ALA A 184 24.69 -23.32 4.27
CA ALA A 184 25.30 -22.42 3.28
C ALA A 184 26.77 -22.13 3.58
N HIS A 185 27.12 -21.93 4.86
CA HIS A 185 28.51 -21.77 5.31
C HIS A 185 29.35 -23.01 4.97
N ALA A 186 28.85 -24.22 5.29
CA ALA A 186 29.54 -25.47 4.99
C ALA A 186 29.74 -25.66 3.47
N SER A 187 28.72 -25.35 2.66
CA SER A 187 28.81 -25.41 1.20
C SER A 187 29.82 -24.42 0.62
N ALA A 188 29.92 -23.20 1.18
CA ALA A 188 30.90 -22.20 0.77
C ALA A 188 32.35 -22.69 1.00
N GLY A 189 32.60 -23.37 2.12
CA GLY A 189 33.91 -23.96 2.43
C GLY A 189 34.28 -25.18 1.58
N ALA A 190 33.29 -25.96 1.12
CA ALA A 190 33.51 -27.14 0.27
C ALA A 190 33.83 -26.79 -1.20
N GLY A 191 33.45 -25.59 -1.67
CA GLY A 191 33.62 -25.16 -3.07
C GLY A 191 35.01 -24.68 -3.47
N GLY A 192 36.04 -24.83 -2.63
CA GLY A 192 37.42 -24.42 -2.93
C GLY A 192 37.69 -22.91 -2.85
N ALA A 193 36.66 -22.09 -2.62
CA ALA A 193 36.84 -20.73 -2.12
C ALA A 193 37.28 -20.86 -0.65
N GLY A 194 38.54 -20.55 -0.35
CA GLY A 194 39.10 -20.75 0.99
C GLY A 194 38.25 -20.13 2.11
N ALA A 195 38.53 -20.53 3.36
CA ALA A 195 37.82 -20.14 4.59
C ALA A 195 37.65 -18.61 4.83
N GLY A 196 38.14 -17.74 3.95
CA GLY A 196 37.92 -16.29 3.94
C GLY A 196 36.78 -15.80 3.03
N ALA A 197 36.05 -16.67 2.32
CA ALA A 197 34.94 -16.26 1.44
C ALA A 197 33.60 -16.07 2.17
N TRP A 198 33.40 -16.75 3.31
CA TRP A 198 32.22 -16.57 4.14
C TRP A 198 32.41 -15.32 4.99
N GLY A 199 31.62 -14.27 4.74
CA GLY A 199 31.74 -12.96 5.38
C GLY A 199 31.49 -12.90 6.89
N GLY A 200 31.41 -14.05 7.57
CA GLY A 200 31.09 -14.21 8.99
C GLY A 200 29.68 -14.74 9.22
N ASP A 201 29.40 -15.18 10.45
CA ASP A 201 28.05 -15.59 10.83
C ASP A 201 27.12 -14.37 10.96
N PRO A 202 25.86 -14.45 10.50
CA PRO A 202 24.91 -13.36 10.61
C PRO A 202 24.58 -13.03 12.07
N VAL A 203 24.43 -11.74 12.35
CA VAL A 203 23.96 -11.24 13.64
C VAL A 203 22.45 -11.12 13.57
N LEU A 204 21.74 -12.04 14.22
CA LEU A 204 20.27 -12.07 14.21
C LEU A 204 19.68 -11.13 15.26
N GLY A 205 18.57 -10.47 14.91
CA GLY A 205 17.62 -9.87 15.81
C GLY A 205 16.19 -10.19 15.40
N VAL A 206 15.24 -9.88 16.26
CA VAL A 206 13.82 -10.17 16.06
C VAL A 206 13.01 -8.91 16.32
N PHE A 207 12.09 -8.57 15.42
CA PHE A 207 11.08 -7.55 15.62
C PHE A 207 9.69 -8.16 15.46
N VAL A 208 8.81 -7.94 16.43
CA VAL A 208 7.39 -8.30 16.31
C VAL A 208 6.50 -7.09 16.52
N LEU A 209 5.45 -6.96 15.73
CA LEU A 209 4.55 -5.81 15.93
C LEU A 209 3.85 -5.87 17.30
N HIS A 210 3.42 -7.06 17.73
CA HIS A 210 2.84 -7.28 19.06
C HIS A 210 3.49 -8.45 19.79
N ASN A 211 3.92 -8.25 21.03
CA ASN A 211 4.34 -9.31 21.92
C ASN A 211 3.24 -9.62 22.93
N LYS A 212 2.53 -10.75 22.76
CA LYS A 212 1.49 -11.18 23.69
C LYS A 212 2.12 -11.67 24.99
N GLN A 213 1.68 -11.10 26.11
CA GLN A 213 2.05 -11.45 27.47
C GLN A 213 1.25 -12.69 27.92
N VAL A 214 1.50 -13.80 27.22
CA VAL A 214 1.00 -15.14 27.53
C VAL A 214 2.19 -16.06 27.78
N THR A 215 1.95 -17.20 28.43
CA THR A 215 2.99 -18.21 28.64
C THR A 215 3.59 -18.63 27.30
N LYS A 216 4.91 -18.43 27.16
CA LYS A 216 5.65 -18.82 25.95
C LYS A 216 5.94 -20.31 26.02
N ALA A 217 5.62 -21.02 24.94
CA ALA A 217 5.78 -22.47 24.85
C ALA A 217 7.11 -22.89 24.18
N ALA A 218 7.92 -21.91 23.79
CA ALA A 218 9.26 -22.09 23.29
C ALA A 218 10.10 -20.86 23.67
N ASP A 219 11.42 -21.03 23.74
CA ASP A 219 12.36 -19.93 23.98
C ASP A 219 13.02 -19.49 22.68
N LEU A 220 13.38 -18.20 22.62
CA LEU A 220 14.29 -17.71 21.60
C LEU A 220 15.73 -17.95 22.05
N PRO A 221 16.68 -18.12 21.12
CA PRO A 221 18.08 -18.24 21.46
C PRO A 221 18.60 -17.07 22.33
N ALA A 222 19.44 -17.40 23.31
CA ALA A 222 20.01 -16.44 24.27
C ALA A 222 20.81 -15.32 23.57
N ASP A 223 21.45 -15.62 22.44
CA ASP A 223 22.17 -14.62 21.65
C ASP A 223 21.24 -13.53 21.09
N ILE A 224 19.93 -13.77 21.00
CA ILE A 224 18.94 -12.74 20.61
C ILE A 224 18.39 -12.03 21.85
N THR A 225 17.97 -12.77 22.87
CA THR A 225 17.30 -12.18 24.05
C THR A 225 18.26 -11.42 24.95
N ASP A 226 19.38 -12.04 25.32
CA ASP A 226 20.29 -11.51 26.33
C ASP A 226 21.14 -10.37 25.76
N ALA A 227 21.34 -10.39 24.44
CA ALA A 227 21.95 -9.28 23.70
C ALA A 227 20.99 -8.09 23.46
N GLY A 228 19.74 -8.16 23.94
CA GLY A 228 18.76 -7.09 23.76
C GLY A 228 18.34 -6.86 22.31
N ARG A 229 18.43 -7.90 21.46
CA ARG A 229 18.09 -7.87 20.02
C ARG A 229 16.68 -8.41 19.73
N TYR A 230 15.84 -8.50 20.77
CA TYR A 230 14.42 -8.76 20.65
C TYR A 230 13.65 -7.45 20.84
N PHE A 231 12.93 -7.04 19.80
CA PHE A 231 12.20 -5.79 19.70
C PHE A 231 10.72 -6.05 19.51
N TYR A 232 9.86 -5.18 20.04
CA TYR A 232 8.42 -5.28 19.78
C TYR A 232 7.72 -3.93 19.71
N GLY A 233 6.69 -3.80 18.87
CA GLY A 233 5.85 -2.60 18.80
C GLY A 233 5.10 -2.32 20.10
N GLU A 234 4.26 -3.29 20.50
CA GLU A 234 3.44 -3.18 21.70
C GLU A 234 3.43 -4.50 22.51
N ALA A 235 3.52 -4.39 23.84
CA ALA A 235 3.26 -5.52 24.73
C ALA A 235 1.75 -5.66 24.97
N MET A 236 1.19 -6.80 24.58
CA MET A 236 -0.25 -7.05 24.64
C MET A 236 -0.62 -7.90 25.85
N GLN A 237 -1.52 -7.43 26.69
CA GLN A 237 -2.01 -8.20 27.83
C GLN A 237 -2.96 -9.31 27.37
N GLY A 238 -2.69 -10.56 27.78
CA GLY A 238 -3.53 -11.72 27.47
C GLY A 238 -3.52 -12.17 26.01
N ASP A 239 -4.36 -13.14 25.69
CA ASP A 239 -4.50 -13.68 24.34
C ASP A 239 -5.57 -12.93 23.53
N VAL A 240 -5.31 -11.65 23.28
CA VAL A 240 -6.19 -10.82 22.44
C VAL A 240 -5.95 -11.17 20.97
N GLN A 241 -7.00 -11.46 20.23
CA GLN A 241 -6.94 -11.59 18.77
C GLN A 241 -6.76 -10.21 18.16
N ILE A 242 -5.83 -10.07 17.22
CA ILE A 242 -5.53 -8.78 16.59
C ILE A 242 -5.97 -8.83 15.14
N ALA A 243 -6.87 -7.95 14.77
CA ALA A 243 -7.31 -7.77 13.41
C ALA A 243 -6.47 -6.66 12.76
N TYR A 244 -5.47 -7.08 11.99
CA TYR A 244 -4.55 -6.19 11.28
C TYR A 244 -5.20 -5.59 10.04
N PRO A 245 -4.86 -4.34 9.69
CA PRO A 245 -5.43 -3.65 8.53
C PRO A 245 -5.02 -4.29 7.19
N PHE A 246 -3.95 -5.10 7.20
CA PHE A 246 -3.41 -5.81 6.03
C PHE A 246 -3.79 -7.30 5.98
N ASN A 247 -4.60 -7.81 6.92
CA ASN A 247 -5.17 -9.15 6.80
C ASN A 247 -6.50 -9.07 6.04
N LEU A 248 -6.52 -9.63 4.83
CA LEU A 248 -7.66 -9.59 3.90
C LEU A 248 -8.95 -10.16 4.52
N ASP A 249 -8.85 -11.17 5.39
CA ASP A 249 -10.00 -11.86 5.99
C ASP A 249 -10.82 -11.01 6.99
N ASN A 250 -10.30 -9.84 7.42
CA ASN A 250 -10.95 -8.99 8.43
C ASN A 250 -11.04 -7.50 8.04
N THR A 251 -10.59 -7.11 6.84
CA THR A 251 -10.46 -5.71 6.43
C THR A 251 -11.70 -4.83 6.64
N PRO A 252 -12.95 -5.21 6.28
CA PRO A 252 -14.12 -4.35 6.45
C PRO A 252 -14.51 -4.08 7.91
N MET A 253 -13.95 -4.80 8.89
CA MET A 253 -14.19 -4.58 10.32
C MET A 253 -13.07 -3.78 11.01
N THR A 254 -11.88 -3.67 10.40
CA THR A 254 -10.67 -3.25 11.13
C THR A 254 -10.55 -1.74 11.33
N GLN A 255 -10.81 -0.93 10.31
CA GLN A 255 -10.59 0.52 10.38
C GLN A 255 -11.62 1.24 11.30
N PRO A 256 -12.94 1.05 11.16
CA PRO A 256 -13.93 1.74 12.01
C PRO A 256 -13.83 1.34 13.49
N VAL A 257 -13.57 0.05 13.75
CA VAL A 257 -13.38 -0.46 15.12
C VAL A 257 -12.10 0.07 15.75
N ALA A 258 -10.99 0.18 14.99
CA ALA A 258 -9.73 0.73 15.49
C ALA A 258 -9.84 2.19 15.92
N HIS A 259 -10.75 2.96 15.30
CA HIS A 259 -11.05 4.35 15.67
C HIS A 259 -12.10 4.48 16.79
N GLY A 260 -12.59 3.37 17.34
CA GLY A 260 -13.49 3.34 18.50
C GLY A 260 -14.97 3.52 18.18
N GLU A 261 -15.40 3.31 16.94
CA GLU A 261 -16.77 3.66 16.51
C GLU A 261 -17.90 2.72 16.98
N HIS A 262 -17.61 1.66 17.75
CA HIS A 262 -18.64 0.72 18.25
C HIS A 262 -18.38 0.16 19.68
N ALA A 263 -18.03 1.00 20.64
CA ALA A 263 -17.72 0.56 22.01
C ALA A 263 -18.87 0.73 23.03
N SER A 264 -20.09 0.24 22.75
CA SER A 264 -21.12 0.07 23.79
C SER A 264 -21.68 -1.35 23.81
N GLY A 265 -21.36 -2.10 24.87
CA GLY A 265 -21.62 -3.53 25.06
C GLY A 265 -23.07 -3.93 25.34
N ALA A 266 -24.02 -3.50 24.53
CA ALA A 266 -25.36 -4.10 24.51
C ALA A 266 -25.47 -5.11 23.35
N ALA A 267 -26.10 -6.25 23.59
CA ALA A 267 -26.46 -7.22 22.55
C ALA A 267 -27.09 -6.48 21.35
N PRO A 268 -26.73 -6.84 20.10
CA PRO A 268 -27.06 -6.02 18.94
C PRO A 268 -28.59 -5.88 18.85
N PRO A 269 -29.16 -4.68 19.02
CA PRO A 269 -30.56 -4.49 18.66
C PRO A 269 -30.68 -4.76 17.15
N PRO A 270 -31.84 -5.23 16.66
CA PRO A 270 -32.08 -5.33 15.23
C PRO A 270 -31.74 -3.97 14.62
N ARG A 271 -30.78 -3.98 13.68
CA ARG A 271 -30.13 -2.80 13.08
C ARG A 271 -31.16 -1.72 12.82
N LYS A 272 -31.22 -0.73 13.72
CA LYS A 272 -31.78 0.58 13.39
C LYS A 272 -30.67 1.33 12.66
N SER A 273 -31.08 2.01 11.59
CA SER A 273 -30.29 2.60 10.51
C SER A 273 -28.89 3.11 10.87
N LEU A 274 -27.99 3.02 9.89
CA LEU A 274 -26.62 3.57 9.84
C LEU A 274 -26.49 5.08 10.16
N ASP A 275 -27.53 5.74 10.66
CA ASP A 275 -27.59 7.19 10.91
C ASP A 275 -26.66 7.66 12.05
N HIS A 276 -26.13 6.75 12.88
CA HIS A 276 -25.26 7.11 13.99
C HIS A 276 -23.76 7.29 13.65
N LEU A 277 -23.30 6.93 12.45
CA LEU A 277 -21.91 7.13 11.97
C LEU A 277 -21.66 8.54 11.38
N ALA A 278 -22.49 9.52 11.71
CA ALA A 278 -22.41 10.88 11.21
C ALA A 278 -21.19 11.71 11.68
N ARG A 279 -20.18 11.12 12.37
CA ARG A 279 -19.17 11.91 13.12
C ARG A 279 -17.86 12.26 12.41
N THR A 280 -17.57 11.79 11.21
CA THR A 280 -16.54 12.45 10.34
C THR A 280 -16.91 12.44 8.86
N ARG A 281 -18.16 12.78 8.52
CA ARG A 281 -18.53 13.13 7.13
C ARG A 281 -17.91 14.44 6.65
N SER A 282 -17.33 15.22 7.57
CA SER A 282 -16.71 16.51 7.23
C SER A 282 -15.40 16.28 6.48
N PRO A 283 -15.21 16.95 5.33
CA PRO A 283 -13.94 16.92 4.60
C PRO A 283 -12.77 17.32 5.52
N PRO A 284 -11.57 16.71 5.36
CA PRO A 284 -10.37 17.18 6.03
C PRO A 284 -10.14 18.67 5.75
N PRO A 285 -9.64 19.44 6.73
CA PRO A 285 -9.40 20.85 6.54
C PRO A 285 -8.40 21.09 5.40
N VAL A 286 -8.66 22.12 4.61
CA VAL A 286 -7.72 22.60 3.58
C VAL A 286 -6.71 23.51 4.27
N LEU A 287 -5.43 23.18 4.15
CA LEU A 287 -4.32 24.01 4.62
C LEU A 287 -3.93 24.98 3.51
N THR A 288 -3.91 26.28 3.80
CA THR A 288 -3.54 27.32 2.83
C THR A 288 -2.27 28.04 3.29
N ASN A 289 -1.37 28.35 2.35
CA ASN A 289 -0.16 29.14 2.61
C ASN A 289 -0.11 30.47 1.81
N GLY A 290 -1.28 30.95 1.35
CA GLY A 290 -1.42 32.15 0.53
C GLY A 290 -1.28 31.92 -0.98
N ALA A 291 -0.48 30.94 -1.43
CA ALA A 291 -0.31 30.63 -2.85
C ALA A 291 -0.83 29.24 -3.23
N THR A 292 -0.81 28.27 -2.31
CA THR A 292 -1.29 26.91 -2.53
C THR A 292 -2.25 26.48 -1.44
N SER A 293 -3.21 25.65 -1.84
CA SER A 293 -4.17 24.99 -0.96
C SER A 293 -3.89 23.50 -1.01
N ILE A 294 -3.59 22.87 0.13
CA ILE A 294 -3.30 21.45 0.24
C ILE A 294 -4.30 20.80 1.18
N ARG A 295 -4.85 19.64 0.81
CA ARG A 295 -5.65 18.79 1.69
C ARG A 295 -4.98 17.44 1.84
N ALA A 296 -4.70 17.05 3.08
CA ALA A 296 -4.19 15.71 3.40
C ALA A 296 -5.37 14.77 3.66
N MET A 297 -5.37 13.63 2.98
CA MET A 297 -6.44 12.65 3.06
C MET A 297 -6.02 11.50 3.96
N SER A 298 -6.95 11.01 4.81
CA SER A 298 -6.80 9.72 5.46
C SER A 298 -7.39 8.62 4.59
N SER A 299 -6.90 7.38 4.73
CA SER A 299 -7.45 6.21 4.04
C SER A 299 -8.94 6.03 4.34
N HIS A 300 -9.34 6.22 5.59
CA HIS A 300 -10.74 6.15 6.01
C HIS A 300 -11.64 7.17 5.27
N TYR A 301 -11.17 8.40 5.07
CA TYR A 301 -11.96 9.38 4.33
C TYR A 301 -12.04 9.03 2.84
N VAL A 302 -10.97 8.48 2.24
CA VAL A 302 -10.98 7.97 0.86
C VAL A 302 -12.04 6.86 0.69
N GLU A 303 -12.11 5.92 1.62
CA GLU A 303 -13.15 4.89 1.65
C GLU A 303 -14.55 5.50 1.79
N THR A 304 -14.71 6.48 2.67
CA THR A 304 -15.99 7.18 2.90
C THR A 304 -16.51 7.85 1.63
N ILE A 305 -15.66 8.54 0.86
CA ILE A 305 -16.10 9.20 -0.37
C ILE A 305 -16.36 8.19 -1.51
N ILE A 306 -15.66 7.06 -1.54
CA ILE A 306 -15.97 5.96 -2.45
C ILE A 306 -17.35 5.38 -2.14
N GLU A 307 -17.64 5.08 -0.87
CA GLU A 307 -18.94 4.60 -0.42
C GLU A 307 -20.05 5.54 -0.86
N ARG A 308 -19.91 6.84 -0.58
CA ARG A 308 -20.90 7.86 -0.96
C ARG A 308 -21.12 7.91 -2.47
N ALA A 309 -20.05 7.88 -3.27
CA ALA A 309 -20.20 7.88 -4.71
C ALA A 309 -20.90 6.62 -5.23
N VAL A 310 -20.61 5.45 -4.65
CA VAL A 310 -21.27 4.20 -5.05
C VAL A 310 -22.75 4.21 -4.68
N GLU A 311 -23.09 4.67 -3.49
CA GLU A 311 -24.46 4.67 -2.96
C GLU A 311 -25.29 5.86 -3.47
N GLU A 312 -24.86 7.09 -3.20
CA GLU A 312 -25.62 8.32 -3.47
C GLU A 312 -25.78 8.55 -4.98
N GLN A 313 -24.79 8.18 -5.79
CA GLN A 313 -24.85 8.36 -7.25
C GLN A 313 -25.35 7.11 -7.97
N GLY A 314 -25.62 6.02 -7.24
CA GLY A 314 -26.17 4.78 -7.77
C GLY A 314 -25.25 4.10 -8.78
N LEU A 315 -23.94 4.04 -8.50
CA LEU A 315 -22.94 3.53 -9.44
C LEU A 315 -23.25 2.10 -9.91
N VAL A 316 -23.57 1.21 -8.96
CA VAL A 316 -23.94 -0.18 -9.28
C VAL A 316 -25.25 -0.22 -10.06
N ALA A 317 -26.26 0.58 -9.69
CA ALA A 317 -27.54 0.59 -10.39
C ALA A 317 -27.44 1.12 -11.84
N LYS A 318 -26.55 2.09 -12.09
CA LYS A 318 -26.41 2.76 -13.40
C LYS A 318 -25.42 2.07 -14.34
N LEU A 319 -24.37 1.45 -13.80
CA LEU A 319 -23.31 0.84 -14.61
C LEU A 319 -23.06 -0.63 -14.28
N ASP A 320 -23.17 -1.04 -13.02
CA ASP A 320 -22.83 -2.40 -12.57
C ASP A 320 -21.49 -2.91 -13.17
N PRO A 321 -20.36 -2.25 -12.85
CA PRO A 321 -19.11 -2.49 -13.54
C PRO A 321 -18.61 -3.92 -13.35
N GLN A 322 -17.99 -4.47 -14.38
CA GLN A 322 -17.36 -5.80 -14.37
C GLN A 322 -15.83 -5.69 -14.43
N VAL A 323 -15.32 -4.60 -15.01
CA VAL A 323 -13.89 -4.33 -15.15
C VAL A 323 -13.62 -2.91 -14.66
N LEU A 324 -12.56 -2.74 -13.87
CA LEU A 324 -12.04 -1.44 -13.45
C LEU A 324 -10.75 -1.17 -14.23
N VAL A 325 -10.62 0.01 -14.82
CA VAL A 325 -9.41 0.40 -15.56
C VAL A 325 -8.81 1.63 -14.91
N ALA A 326 -7.65 1.51 -14.28
CA ALA A 326 -6.94 2.67 -13.74
C ALA A 326 -6.36 3.50 -14.89
N ALA A 327 -6.82 4.74 -15.03
CA ALA A 327 -6.39 5.65 -16.10
C ALA A 327 -4.91 6.06 -16.00
N THR A 328 -4.33 5.94 -14.80
CA THR A 328 -2.91 6.14 -14.51
C THR A 328 -2.47 5.17 -13.41
N ASP A 329 -1.17 4.92 -13.27
CA ASP A 329 -0.64 4.10 -12.17
C ASP A 329 -1.02 4.67 -10.80
N SER A 330 -1.05 6.01 -10.69
CA SER A 330 -1.46 6.68 -9.46
C SER A 330 -2.96 6.56 -9.12
N ALA A 331 -3.76 6.02 -10.04
CA ALA A 331 -5.17 5.70 -9.82
C ALA A 331 -5.39 4.24 -9.39
N LEU A 332 -4.37 3.37 -9.45
CA LEU A 332 -4.47 1.97 -9.01
C LEU A 332 -4.95 1.83 -7.56
N PRO A 333 -4.44 2.59 -6.57
CA PRO A 333 -4.94 2.49 -5.19
C PRO A 333 -6.42 2.84 -5.06
N VAL A 334 -6.91 3.78 -5.88
CA VAL A 334 -8.34 4.15 -5.93
C VAL A 334 -9.17 3.01 -6.53
N ALA A 335 -8.71 2.41 -7.63
CA ALA A 335 -9.38 1.28 -8.26
C ALA A 335 -9.45 0.07 -7.31
N ARG A 336 -8.41 -0.17 -6.52
CA ARG A 336 -8.37 -1.21 -5.48
C ARG A 336 -9.39 -0.97 -4.37
N ALA A 337 -9.39 0.23 -3.79
CA ALA A 337 -10.35 0.60 -2.75
C ALA A 337 -11.80 0.47 -3.26
N LEU A 338 -12.05 0.91 -4.49
CA LEU A 338 -13.35 0.77 -5.14
C LEU A 338 -13.73 -0.70 -5.39
N ARG A 339 -12.81 -1.53 -5.90
CA ARG A 339 -13.01 -2.99 -6.06
C ARG A 339 -13.40 -3.64 -4.74
N GLN A 340 -12.67 -3.34 -3.67
CA GLN A 340 -12.91 -3.92 -2.35
C GLN A 340 -14.31 -3.57 -1.83
N TYR A 341 -14.71 -2.30 -1.98
CA TYR A 341 -16.05 -1.86 -1.59
C TYR A 341 -17.16 -2.52 -2.44
N LEU A 342 -16.96 -2.64 -3.75
CA LEU A 342 -17.89 -3.31 -4.65
C LEU A 342 -18.03 -4.81 -4.32
N ARG A 343 -16.91 -5.52 -4.06
CA ARG A 343 -16.92 -6.92 -3.60
C ARG A 343 -17.66 -7.06 -2.26
N TYR A 344 -17.45 -6.15 -1.31
CA TYR A 344 -18.16 -6.15 -0.04
C TYR A 344 -19.69 -6.03 -0.24
N LYS A 345 -20.14 -5.09 -1.08
CA LYS A 345 -21.56 -4.94 -1.42
C LYS A 345 -22.12 -6.14 -2.16
N ALA A 346 -21.38 -6.68 -3.12
CA ALA A 346 -21.76 -7.88 -3.85
C ALA A 346 -21.85 -9.10 -2.91
N GLY A 347 -20.96 -9.24 -1.93
CA GLY A 347 -21.01 -10.29 -0.91
C GLY A 347 -22.25 -10.22 -0.02
N ILE A 348 -22.66 -9.00 0.36
CA ILE A 348 -23.93 -8.79 1.07
C ILE A 348 -25.12 -9.21 0.20
N ALA A 349 -25.09 -8.90 -1.10
CA ALA A 349 -26.14 -9.30 -2.04
C ALA A 349 -26.12 -10.81 -2.36
N ALA A 350 -24.94 -11.43 -2.43
CA ALA A 350 -24.74 -12.85 -2.72
C ALA A 350 -25.20 -13.76 -1.57
N ALA A 351 -25.27 -13.27 -0.34
CA ALA A 351 -26.01 -13.93 0.74
C ALA A 351 -27.52 -14.13 0.39
N GLY A 352 -28.02 -13.42 -0.62
CA GLY A 352 -29.34 -13.61 -1.25
C GLY A 352 -29.33 -14.37 -2.59
N GLY A 353 -28.21 -14.99 -3.00
CA GLY A 353 -28.12 -15.86 -4.18
C GLY A 353 -27.63 -15.21 -5.49
N ALA A 354 -27.20 -13.94 -5.47
CA ALA A 354 -26.62 -13.29 -6.64
C ALA A 354 -25.16 -13.74 -6.91
N PRO A 355 -24.74 -13.93 -8.17
CA PRO A 355 -23.36 -14.25 -8.51
C PRO A 355 -22.43 -13.08 -8.15
N LEU A 356 -21.29 -13.39 -7.51
CA LEU A 356 -20.22 -12.43 -7.25
C LEU A 356 -19.53 -12.07 -8.56
N HIS A 357 -19.48 -10.78 -8.91
CA HIS A 357 -18.62 -10.32 -10.00
C HIS A 357 -17.17 -10.38 -9.56
N ASP A 358 -16.33 -11.02 -10.38
CA ASP A 358 -14.89 -10.90 -10.23
C ASP A 358 -14.45 -9.62 -10.92
N TYR A 359 -14.30 -8.55 -10.13
CA TYR A 359 -13.88 -7.25 -10.61
C TYR A 359 -12.38 -7.29 -10.95
N VAL A 360 -12.06 -7.36 -12.23
CA VAL A 360 -10.69 -7.31 -12.73
C VAL A 360 -10.20 -5.86 -12.75
N ILE A 361 -8.98 -5.61 -12.27
CA ILE A 361 -8.33 -4.30 -12.41
C ILE A 361 -7.35 -4.38 -13.58
N LEU A 362 -7.43 -3.41 -14.48
CA LEU A 362 -6.43 -3.20 -15.54
C LEU A 362 -5.66 -1.91 -15.30
N ASN A 363 -4.37 -1.89 -15.65
CA ASN A 363 -3.59 -0.65 -15.71
C ASN A 363 -3.93 0.17 -16.97
N ALA A 364 -3.25 1.31 -17.16
CA ALA A 364 -3.49 2.20 -18.31
C ALA A 364 -3.13 1.55 -19.66
N GLN A 365 -2.29 0.51 -19.63
CA GLN A 365 -1.86 -0.29 -20.78
C GLN A 365 -2.79 -1.48 -21.03
N LEU A 366 -3.90 -1.61 -20.28
CA LEU A 366 -4.87 -2.70 -20.34
C LEU A 366 -4.30 -4.07 -19.96
N GLU A 367 -3.22 -4.07 -19.17
CA GLU A 367 -2.66 -5.29 -18.59
C GLU A 367 -3.37 -5.58 -17.27
N VAL A 368 -3.58 -6.87 -16.98
CA VAL A 368 -4.18 -7.30 -15.72
C VAL A 368 -3.28 -6.88 -14.57
N TYR A 369 -3.79 -5.99 -13.74
CA TYR A 369 -3.18 -5.63 -12.48
C TYR A 369 -3.85 -6.47 -11.39
N ASP A 370 -3.22 -7.58 -11.05
CA ASP A 370 -3.65 -8.42 -9.95
C ASP A 370 -2.49 -8.60 -8.97
N GLU A 371 -2.68 -8.08 -7.76
CA GLU A 371 -1.77 -8.23 -6.63
C GLU A 371 -2.03 -9.52 -5.84
N ASP A 372 -3.21 -10.11 -6.00
CA ASP A 372 -3.61 -11.39 -5.40
C ASP A 372 -3.13 -12.56 -6.30
N ALA A 373 -2.98 -12.33 -7.61
CA ALA A 373 -2.24 -13.20 -8.49
C ALA A 373 -0.75 -13.04 -8.20
N ASN A 374 -0.17 -14.10 -7.64
CA ASN A 374 1.28 -14.30 -7.59
C ASN A 374 1.94 -13.74 -8.87
N PRO A 375 2.95 -12.84 -8.79
CA PRO A 375 3.61 -12.29 -9.97
C PRO A 375 4.24 -13.38 -10.86
N TYR A 376 4.47 -14.59 -10.33
CA TYR A 376 4.92 -15.77 -11.06
C TYR A 376 3.78 -16.59 -11.72
N LEU A 377 2.52 -16.17 -11.58
CA LEU A 377 1.34 -16.71 -12.26
C LEU A 377 0.82 -15.81 -13.38
N ALA A 378 1.60 -14.81 -13.80
CA ALA A 378 1.37 -14.07 -15.06
C ALA A 378 1.23 -15.00 -16.28
N HIS A 379 1.69 -16.26 -16.17
CA HIS A 379 1.57 -17.29 -17.20
C HIS A 379 0.21 -18.02 -17.21
N LEU A 380 -0.59 -17.95 -16.13
CA LEU A 380 -1.93 -18.55 -16.07
C LEU A 380 -3.03 -17.62 -16.55
N HIS A 381 -2.80 -16.30 -16.49
CA HIS A 381 -3.61 -15.31 -17.18
C HIS A 381 -2.85 -14.87 -18.42
N GLY A 382 -2.92 -15.71 -19.46
CA GLY A 382 -2.12 -15.57 -20.65
C GLY A 382 -1.99 -14.13 -21.12
N THR A 383 -0.77 -13.77 -21.52
CA THR A 383 -0.49 -12.68 -22.45
C THR A 383 -1.22 -12.96 -23.76
N SER A 384 -2.55 -12.85 -23.74
CA SER A 384 -3.34 -12.95 -24.95
C SER A 384 -3.16 -11.63 -25.68
N PRO A 385 -2.86 -11.68 -26.99
CA PRO A 385 -2.93 -10.49 -27.82
C PRO A 385 -4.35 -9.92 -27.73
N GLY A 386 -4.48 -8.77 -27.06
CA GLY A 386 -5.70 -7.96 -27.00
C GLY A 386 -6.34 -7.85 -25.62
N GLY A 387 -5.71 -7.12 -24.69
CA GLY A 387 -6.41 -6.64 -23.47
C GLY A 387 -7.72 -5.93 -23.82
N ALA A 388 -7.76 -5.17 -24.91
CA ALA A 388 -8.98 -4.55 -25.45
C ALA A 388 -10.04 -5.58 -25.92
N ALA A 389 -9.64 -6.76 -26.41
CA ALA A 389 -10.58 -7.82 -26.78
C ALA A 389 -11.25 -8.46 -25.56
N SER A 390 -10.63 -8.39 -24.38
CA SER A 390 -11.25 -8.85 -23.13
C SER A 390 -12.35 -7.92 -22.61
N LEU A 391 -12.44 -6.69 -23.14
CA LEU A 391 -13.47 -5.71 -22.78
C LEU A 391 -14.78 -5.89 -23.57
N ALA A 392 -14.79 -6.74 -24.59
CA ALA A 392 -15.97 -7.06 -25.40
C ALA A 392 -17.20 -7.40 -24.54
N GLY A 393 -18.28 -6.66 -24.74
CA GLY A 393 -19.55 -6.81 -24.02
C GLY A 393 -19.51 -6.47 -22.53
N LYS A 394 -18.38 -5.95 -22.02
CA LYS A 394 -18.21 -5.66 -20.59
C LYS A 394 -18.67 -4.26 -20.23
N ARG A 395 -19.05 -4.12 -18.97
CA ARG A 395 -19.30 -2.81 -18.33
C ARG A 395 -18.00 -2.38 -17.66
N VAL A 396 -17.37 -1.34 -18.19
CA VAL A 396 -16.01 -0.93 -17.83
C VAL A 396 -16.08 0.40 -17.10
N LEU A 397 -15.48 0.48 -15.92
CA LEU A 397 -15.35 1.73 -15.17
C LEU A 397 -13.91 2.21 -15.22
N VAL A 398 -13.68 3.34 -15.88
CA VAL A 398 -12.39 4.03 -15.89
C VAL A 398 -12.23 4.79 -14.59
N VAL A 399 -11.18 4.52 -13.84
CA VAL A 399 -10.91 5.07 -12.51
C VAL A 399 -9.74 6.05 -12.58
N ASP A 400 -9.92 7.25 -12.04
CA ASP A 400 -8.85 8.23 -11.84
C ASP A 400 -8.90 8.82 -10.42
N LYS A 401 -7.80 9.39 -9.95
CA LYS A 401 -7.74 10.03 -8.62
C LYS A 401 -8.35 11.44 -8.64
N ALA A 402 -8.18 12.20 -9.72
CA ALA A 402 -8.70 13.56 -9.77
C ALA A 402 -9.04 14.00 -11.20
N ASP A 403 -10.27 14.45 -11.41
CA ASP A 403 -10.63 15.23 -12.59
C ASP A 403 -10.25 16.69 -12.33
N ALA A 404 -9.03 17.07 -12.73
CA ALA A 404 -8.57 18.45 -12.70
C ALA A 404 -8.97 19.20 -13.97
N THR A 405 -8.20 19.03 -15.06
CA THR A 405 -8.42 19.69 -16.35
C THR A 405 -9.27 18.87 -17.32
N ARG A 406 -9.55 17.60 -17.00
CA ARG A 406 -10.23 16.59 -17.83
C ARG A 406 -9.50 16.18 -19.11
N VAL A 407 -8.40 16.85 -19.49
CA VAL A 407 -7.66 16.59 -20.73
C VAL A 407 -7.07 15.18 -20.78
N SER A 408 -6.35 14.77 -19.73
CA SER A 408 -5.74 13.43 -19.66
C SER A 408 -6.79 12.33 -19.71
N LEU A 409 -7.86 12.49 -18.94
CA LEU A 409 -8.96 11.55 -18.84
C LEU A 409 -9.72 11.42 -20.17
N ALA A 410 -10.04 12.54 -20.84
CA ALA A 410 -10.68 12.53 -22.14
C ALA A 410 -9.79 11.87 -23.21
N LYS A 411 -8.49 12.17 -23.23
CA LYS A 411 -7.52 11.52 -24.14
C LYS A 411 -7.42 10.02 -23.88
N PHE A 412 -7.37 9.61 -22.61
CA PHE A 412 -7.33 8.20 -22.23
C PHE A 412 -8.58 7.46 -22.72
N ILE A 413 -9.77 8.02 -22.50
CA ILE A 413 -11.03 7.41 -22.95
C ILE A 413 -11.10 7.35 -24.49
N ALA A 414 -10.64 8.38 -25.19
CA ALA A 414 -10.58 8.38 -26.65
C ALA A 414 -9.64 7.27 -27.17
N SER A 415 -8.44 7.16 -26.58
CA SER A 415 -7.49 6.09 -26.93
C SER A 415 -8.06 4.70 -26.62
N LEU A 416 -8.73 4.53 -25.47
CA LEU A 416 -9.37 3.27 -25.11
C LEU A 416 -10.44 2.87 -26.13
N LYS A 417 -11.29 3.82 -26.56
CA LYS A 417 -12.30 3.58 -27.60
C LYS A 417 -11.67 3.19 -28.93
N GLU A 418 -10.57 3.84 -29.31
CA GLU A 418 -9.82 3.50 -30.53
C GLU A 418 -9.23 2.08 -30.46
N GLN A 419 -8.61 1.71 -29.33
CA GLN A 419 -8.07 0.36 -29.12
C GLN A 419 -9.16 -0.72 -29.15
N VAL A 420 -10.32 -0.45 -28.54
CA VAL A 420 -11.50 -1.33 -28.59
C VAL A 420 -12.02 -1.47 -30.02
N ALA A 421 -12.13 -0.38 -30.78
CA ALA A 421 -12.58 -0.41 -32.16
C ALA A 421 -11.61 -1.17 -33.07
N ALA A 422 -10.29 -1.00 -32.88
CA ALA A 422 -9.26 -1.74 -33.61
C ALA A 422 -9.29 -3.24 -33.30
N ALA A 423 -9.48 -3.61 -32.03
CA ALA A 423 -9.65 -4.99 -31.62
C ALA A 423 -10.95 -5.61 -32.18
N HIS A 424 -12.05 -4.87 -32.20
CA HIS A 424 -13.32 -5.30 -32.81
C HIS A 424 -13.12 -5.57 -34.32
N ALA A 425 -12.49 -4.65 -35.04
CA ALA A 425 -12.20 -4.80 -36.47
C ALA A 425 -11.30 -6.02 -36.75
N SER A 426 -10.30 -6.25 -35.89
CA SER A 426 -9.38 -7.39 -36.00
C SER A 426 -10.09 -8.73 -35.76
N ALA A 427 -11.04 -8.77 -34.83
CA ALA A 427 -11.86 -9.97 -34.57
C ALA A 427 -12.74 -10.33 -35.77
N GLY A 428 -13.28 -9.35 -36.50
CA GLY A 428 -14.10 -9.58 -37.70
C GLY A 428 -13.32 -10.10 -38.92
N ALA A 429 -12.03 -9.78 -39.04
CA ALA A 429 -11.21 -10.18 -40.18
C ALA A 429 -10.80 -11.68 -40.16
N GLY A 430 -10.87 -12.33 -39.00
CA GLY A 430 -10.36 -13.70 -38.78
C GLY A 430 -11.26 -14.85 -39.27
N GLY A 431 -12.38 -14.59 -39.95
CA GLY A 431 -13.27 -15.64 -40.50
C GLY A 431 -14.06 -16.47 -39.48
N ALA A 432 -13.67 -16.44 -38.20
CA ALA A 432 -14.45 -16.96 -37.09
C ALA A 432 -15.56 -15.97 -36.72
N GLY A 433 -16.66 -16.01 -37.48
CA GLY A 433 -17.99 -15.43 -37.19
C GLY A 433 -18.05 -14.10 -36.43
N ALA A 434 -18.58 -13.06 -37.08
CA ALA A 434 -18.93 -11.74 -36.50
C ALA A 434 -19.77 -11.77 -35.19
N GLY A 435 -20.25 -12.93 -34.75
CA GLY A 435 -20.94 -13.11 -33.46
C GLY A 435 -20.03 -13.26 -32.23
N ALA A 436 -18.70 -13.32 -32.38
CA ALA A 436 -17.79 -13.58 -31.26
C ALA A 436 -17.47 -12.36 -30.36
N TRP A 437 -17.66 -11.13 -30.84
CA TRP A 437 -17.20 -9.90 -30.15
C TRP A 437 -18.06 -9.48 -28.94
N GLY A 438 -19.14 -10.19 -28.58
CA GLY A 438 -19.90 -9.90 -27.35
C GLY A 438 -20.55 -8.51 -27.22
N GLY A 439 -20.38 -7.62 -28.21
CA GLY A 439 -20.87 -6.24 -28.23
C GLY A 439 -19.81 -5.21 -27.81
N ASP A 440 -20.06 -3.93 -28.09
CA ASP A 440 -19.17 -2.85 -27.64
C ASP A 440 -19.24 -2.68 -26.11
N PRO A 441 -18.11 -2.39 -25.43
CA PRO A 441 -18.11 -2.15 -24.00
C PRO A 441 -18.93 -0.92 -23.63
N VAL A 442 -19.60 -1.00 -22.49
CA VAL A 442 -20.28 0.15 -21.88
C VAL A 442 -19.31 0.84 -20.93
N LEU A 443 -18.91 2.06 -21.26
CA LEU A 443 -17.96 2.82 -20.45
C LEU A 443 -18.67 3.69 -19.41
N GLY A 444 -18.09 3.73 -18.21
CA GLY A 444 -18.32 4.77 -17.22
C GLY A 444 -16.99 5.30 -16.67
N VAL A 445 -17.07 6.38 -15.92
CA VAL A 445 -15.92 7.07 -15.33
C VAL A 445 -16.17 7.28 -13.85
N PHE A 446 -15.18 6.96 -13.03
CA PHE A 446 -15.14 7.31 -11.62
C PHE A 446 -13.89 8.13 -11.34
N VAL A 447 -14.07 9.29 -10.70
CA VAL A 447 -12.94 10.07 -10.19
C VAL A 447 -13.05 10.27 -8.69
N LEU A 448 -11.96 10.06 -7.95
CA LEU A 448 -12.04 10.22 -6.49
C LEU A 448 -12.36 11.68 -6.11
N HIS A 449 -11.77 12.65 -6.80
CA HIS A 449 -12.06 14.08 -6.62
C HIS A 449 -12.37 14.78 -7.95
N ASN A 450 -13.55 15.37 -8.06
CA ASN A 450 -13.94 16.21 -9.19
C ASN A 450 -13.68 17.69 -8.85
N LYS A 451 -12.57 18.24 -9.34
CA LYS A 451 -12.24 19.66 -9.14
C LYS A 451 -13.17 20.53 -9.97
N GLN A 452 -13.89 21.45 -9.32
CA GLN A 452 -14.78 22.43 -9.93
C GLN A 452 -13.96 23.60 -10.50
N VAL A 453 -13.10 23.27 -11.46
CA VAL A 453 -12.31 24.21 -12.27
C VAL A 453 -12.78 24.12 -13.72
N THR A 454 -12.51 25.15 -14.52
CA THR A 454 -12.82 25.13 -15.95
C THR A 454 -12.16 23.92 -16.60
N LYS A 455 -12.97 23.10 -17.26
CA LYS A 455 -12.52 21.88 -17.94
C LYS A 455 -12.04 22.25 -19.34
N ALA A 456 -10.85 21.80 -19.70
CA ALA A 456 -10.23 22.12 -20.99
C ALA A 456 -10.55 21.08 -22.07
N ALA A 457 -11.29 20.03 -21.73
CA ALA A 457 -11.81 19.03 -22.64
C ALA A 457 -13.14 18.50 -22.09
N ASP A 458 -14.02 18.02 -22.97
CA ASP A 458 -15.25 17.34 -22.58
C ASP A 458 -15.05 15.82 -22.56
N LEU A 459 -15.82 15.15 -21.70
CA LEU A 459 -15.94 13.70 -21.78
C LEU A 459 -16.93 13.35 -22.90
N PRO A 460 -16.84 12.15 -23.50
CA PRO A 460 -17.81 11.69 -24.47
C PRO A 460 -19.26 11.74 -23.95
N ALA A 461 -20.18 12.19 -24.80
CA ALA A 461 -21.61 12.36 -24.47
C ALA A 461 -22.27 11.06 -23.97
N ASP A 462 -21.84 9.90 -24.49
CA ASP A 462 -22.32 8.58 -24.07
C ASP A 462 -21.91 8.19 -22.63
N ILE A 463 -21.03 8.98 -22.00
CA ILE A 463 -20.68 8.86 -20.58
C ILE A 463 -21.44 9.91 -19.76
N THR A 464 -21.43 11.18 -20.18
CA THR A 464 -22.05 12.27 -19.42
C THR A 464 -23.57 12.20 -19.45
N ASP A 465 -24.16 12.09 -20.63
CA ASP A 465 -25.61 12.16 -20.86
C ASP A 465 -26.29 10.88 -20.37
N ALA A 466 -25.56 9.77 -20.40
CA ALA A 466 -25.97 8.50 -19.81
C ALA A 466 -25.87 8.46 -18.28
N GLY A 467 -25.36 9.53 -17.64
CA GLY A 467 -25.19 9.60 -16.18
C GLY A 467 -24.17 8.61 -15.63
N ARG A 468 -23.16 8.25 -16.43
CA ARG A 468 -22.10 7.28 -16.10
C ARG A 468 -20.79 7.95 -15.67
N TYR A 469 -20.86 9.23 -15.29
CA TYR A 469 -19.77 9.95 -14.66
C TYR A 469 -20.04 10.04 -13.15
N PHE A 470 -19.18 9.40 -12.38
CA PHE A 470 -19.25 9.29 -10.93
C PHE A 470 -18.06 9.99 -10.29
N TYR A 471 -18.25 10.53 -9.09
CA TYR A 471 -17.13 11.11 -8.35
C TYR A 471 -17.25 10.97 -6.83
N GLY A 472 -16.13 10.78 -6.13
CA GLY A 472 -16.10 10.71 -4.66
C GLY A 472 -16.53 12.03 -4.01
N GLU A 473 -15.81 13.10 -4.35
CA GLU A 473 -16.07 14.44 -3.79
C GLU A 473 -15.98 15.52 -4.88
N ALA A 474 -16.91 16.48 -4.87
CA ALA A 474 -16.76 17.71 -5.64
C ALA A 474 -15.92 18.71 -4.84
N MET A 475 -14.78 19.13 -5.38
CA MET A 475 -13.87 20.06 -4.72
C MET A 475 -13.94 21.45 -5.35
N GLN A 476 -14.05 22.49 -4.53
CA GLN A 476 -13.96 23.86 -5.02
C GLN A 476 -12.50 24.26 -5.26
N GLY A 477 -12.22 24.79 -6.46
CA GLY A 477 -10.90 25.28 -6.84
C GLY A 477 -9.86 24.19 -7.09
N ASP A 478 -8.63 24.64 -7.33
CA ASP A 478 -7.49 23.76 -7.59
C ASP A 478 -6.73 23.42 -6.30
N VAL A 479 -7.37 22.62 -5.44
CA VAL A 479 -6.75 22.12 -4.21
C VAL A 479 -5.80 20.97 -4.54
N GLN A 480 -4.55 21.06 -4.10
CA GLN A 480 -3.62 19.94 -4.12
C GLN A 480 -4.04 18.91 -3.07
N ILE A 481 -4.03 17.64 -3.44
CA ILE A 481 -4.44 16.55 -2.54
C ILE A 481 -3.22 15.70 -2.26
N ALA A 482 -2.90 15.54 -0.98
CA ALA A 482 -1.95 14.53 -0.51
C ALA A 482 -2.75 13.28 -0.16
N TYR A 483 -2.66 12.27 -1.04
CA TYR A 483 -3.28 10.97 -0.83
C TYR A 483 -2.43 10.14 0.15
N PRO A 484 -3.04 9.19 0.90
CA PRO A 484 -2.34 8.35 1.85
C PRO A 484 -1.56 7.19 1.20
N PHE A 485 -1.53 7.13 -0.14
CA PHE A 485 -0.93 6.07 -0.95
C PHE A 485 0.08 6.63 -1.93
#